data_AF-A0A534R2H5-F1
#
_entry.id   AF-A0A534R2H5-F1
#
_cell.length_a   1.000
_cell.length_b   1.000
_cell.length_c   1.000
_cell.angle_alpha   90.00
_cell.angle_beta   90.00
_cell.angle_gamma   90.00
#
_symmetry.space_group_name_H-M   'P 1'
#
loop_
_entity.id
_entity.type
_entity.pdbx_description
1 polymer ?
#
loop_
_entity_poly.entity_id
_entity_poly.type
_entity_poly.pdbx_seq_one_letter_code
_entity_poly.pdbx_strand_id
1 'polypeptide(L)'
;MARAAGRLDRFVLERFIRHRVLTPPRDGDGLRRRLVRAREFYGDPDFISHPDRFFAPPTPLRAQLQRRHALRDGELLEVGYETDFVPVFPEARRDPGIDRVGVARWWRHHRPGHPAMLCVHGYGGGHLWLERLAFDAGRFYRAGLDVVLYV
;
A
#
# COMPACT_ATOMS: atom_id res chain seq x y z
N MET A 1 6.16 -23.23 -8.94
CA MET A 1 5.14 -22.39 -8.29
C MET A 1 5.12 -20.92 -8.74
N ALA A 2 6.10 -20.40 -9.49
CA ALA A 2 5.96 -19.13 -10.23
C ALA A 2 4.70 -19.09 -11.12
N ARG A 3 4.25 -20.26 -11.59
CA ARG A 3 2.98 -20.47 -12.30
C ARG A 3 1.71 -20.15 -11.49
N ALA A 4 1.74 -20.08 -10.16
CA ALA A 4 0.54 -19.83 -9.34
C ALA A 4 0.32 -18.32 -9.14
N ALA A 5 1.36 -17.59 -8.74
CA ALA A 5 1.37 -16.12 -8.71
C ALA A 5 1.06 -15.54 -10.10
N GLY A 6 1.76 -16.02 -11.16
CA GLY A 6 1.47 -15.58 -12.52
C GLY A 6 0.08 -15.96 -13.04
N ARG A 7 -0.58 -16.98 -12.48
CA ARG A 7 -1.99 -17.31 -12.79
C ARG A 7 -2.96 -16.39 -12.05
N LEU A 8 -2.64 -16.00 -10.81
CA LEU A 8 -3.40 -15.01 -10.06
C LEU A 8 -3.29 -13.62 -10.69
N ASP A 9 -2.08 -13.18 -11.06
CA ASP A 9 -1.85 -11.92 -11.76
C ASP A 9 -2.63 -11.88 -13.07
N ARG A 10 -2.55 -12.95 -13.86
CA ARG A 10 -3.32 -13.08 -15.10
C ARG A 10 -4.82 -13.03 -14.85
N PHE A 11 -5.31 -13.72 -13.82
CA PHE A 11 -6.72 -13.69 -13.44
C PHE A 11 -7.16 -12.29 -13.00
N VAL A 12 -6.36 -11.58 -12.20
CA VAL A 12 -6.65 -10.20 -11.76
C VAL A 12 -6.64 -9.25 -12.96
N LEU A 13 -5.64 -9.34 -13.83
CA LEU A 13 -5.58 -8.52 -15.05
C LEU A 13 -6.77 -8.81 -15.98
N GLU A 14 -7.03 -10.08 -16.28
CA GLU A 14 -8.09 -10.48 -17.21
C GLU A 14 -9.49 -10.24 -16.64
N ARG A 15 -9.70 -10.46 -15.34
CA ARG A 15 -11.05 -10.41 -14.76
C ARG A 15 -11.37 -9.09 -14.08
N PHE A 16 -10.39 -8.43 -13.47
CA PHE A 16 -10.60 -7.19 -12.73
C PHE A 16 -10.41 -5.95 -13.61
N ILE A 17 -9.42 -5.94 -14.51
CA ILE A 17 -9.19 -4.79 -15.41
C ILE A 17 -10.11 -4.84 -16.64
N ARG A 18 -10.33 -6.01 -17.27
CA ARG A 18 -11.18 -6.07 -18.48
C ARG A 18 -12.69 -6.02 -18.20
N HIS A 19 -13.15 -6.43 -17.02
CA HIS A 19 -14.59 -6.43 -16.69
C HIS A 19 -15.02 -5.30 -15.75
N ARG A 20 -14.09 -4.53 -15.17
CA ARG A 20 -14.46 -3.21 -14.66
C ARG A 20 -14.62 -2.27 -15.85
N VAL A 21 -15.86 -2.15 -16.33
CA VAL A 21 -16.24 -0.98 -17.10
C VAL A 21 -16.05 0.20 -16.16
N LEU A 22 -14.94 0.92 -16.32
CA LEU A 22 -14.71 2.17 -15.62
C LEU A 22 -15.76 3.13 -16.15
N THR A 23 -16.85 3.30 -15.41
CA THR A 23 -17.84 4.31 -15.73
C THR A 23 -17.12 5.65 -15.73
N PRO A 24 -17.14 6.38 -16.85
CA PRO A 24 -16.52 7.70 -16.88
C PRO A 24 -17.16 8.53 -15.76
N PRO A 25 -16.36 9.30 -15.02
CA PRO A 25 -16.90 10.12 -13.94
C PRO A 25 -17.98 11.03 -14.51
N ARG A 26 -19.08 11.19 -13.75
CA ARG A 26 -20.24 12.00 -14.15
C ARG A 26 -19.87 13.44 -14.49
N ASP A 27 -18.78 13.95 -13.91
CA ASP A 27 -18.18 15.26 -14.21
C ASP A 27 -16.80 15.09 -14.87
N GLY A 28 -16.79 14.67 -16.14
CA GLY A 28 -15.56 14.48 -16.91
C GLY A 28 -14.74 15.76 -17.09
N ASP A 29 -15.41 16.90 -17.23
CA ASP A 29 -14.77 18.20 -17.41
C ASP A 29 -14.15 18.73 -16.11
N GLY A 30 -14.85 18.60 -14.99
CA GLY A 30 -14.31 18.92 -13.68
C GLY A 30 -13.11 18.05 -13.34
N LEU A 31 -13.19 16.74 -13.59
CA LEU A 31 -12.04 15.85 -13.41
C LEU A 31 -10.87 16.26 -14.30
N ARG A 32 -11.11 16.53 -15.60
CA ARG A 32 -10.06 16.96 -16.53
C ARG A 32 -9.37 18.24 -16.02
N ARG A 33 -10.14 19.24 -15.61
CA ARG A 33 -9.58 20.49 -15.06
C ARG A 33 -8.75 20.25 -13.80
N ARG A 34 -9.20 19.38 -12.90
CA ARG A 34 -8.44 18.99 -11.70
C ARG A 34 -7.13 18.26 -12.06
N LEU A 35 -7.15 17.36 -13.05
CA LEU A 35 -5.95 16.66 -13.51
C LEU A 35 -4.92 17.59 -14.14
N VAL A 36 -5.36 18.62 -14.89
CA VAL A 36 -4.45 19.65 -15.43
C VAL A 36 -3.77 20.41 -14.29
N ARG A 37 -4.53 20.89 -13.29
CA ARG A 37 -3.95 21.60 -12.13
C ARG A 37 -3.04 20.70 -11.30
N ALA A 38 -3.40 19.43 -11.12
CA ALA A 38 -2.55 18.46 -10.44
C ALA A 38 -1.23 18.26 -11.20
N ARG A 39 -1.27 18.12 -12.53
CA ARG A 39 -0.07 18.01 -13.37
C ARG A 39 0.82 19.25 -13.25
N GLU A 40 0.24 20.45 -13.29
CA GLU A 40 0.97 21.70 -13.13
C GLU A 40 1.63 21.79 -11.75
N PHE A 41 0.90 21.45 -10.69
CA PHE A 41 1.41 21.43 -9.32
C PHE A 41 2.55 20.43 -9.14
N TYR A 42 2.34 19.16 -9.49
CA TYR A 42 3.36 18.11 -9.32
C TYR A 42 4.52 18.22 -10.33
N GLY A 43 4.35 19.02 -11.38
CA GLY A 43 5.39 19.33 -12.36
C GLY A 43 6.36 20.41 -11.91
N ASP A 44 6.18 20.99 -10.71
CA ASP A 44 7.06 22.02 -10.17
C ASP A 44 8.49 21.48 -9.96
N PRO A 45 9.51 22.01 -10.68
CA PRO A 45 10.91 21.59 -10.52
C PRO A 45 11.46 21.79 -9.11
N ASP A 46 10.83 22.65 -8.30
CA ASP A 46 11.23 22.83 -6.90
C ASP A 46 11.04 21.56 -6.08
N PHE A 47 10.10 20.68 -6.42
CA PHE A 47 9.96 19.38 -5.71
C PHE A 47 11.11 18.42 -5.99
N ILE A 48 11.80 18.56 -7.13
CA ILE A 48 12.99 17.77 -7.46
C ILE A 48 14.22 18.41 -6.80
N SER A 49 14.33 19.74 -6.89
CA SER A 49 15.48 20.50 -6.39
C SER A 49 15.51 20.58 -4.86
N HIS A 50 14.33 20.56 -4.23
CA HIS A 50 14.13 20.69 -2.77
C HIS A 50 13.14 19.60 -2.31
N PRO A 51 13.59 18.33 -2.23
CA PRO A 51 12.70 17.20 -1.94
C PRO A 51 12.02 17.31 -0.57
N ASP A 52 12.62 18.01 0.39
CA ASP A 52 12.05 18.29 1.71
C ASP A 52 10.74 19.12 1.67
N ARG A 53 10.52 19.88 0.58
CA ARG A 53 9.24 20.58 0.36
C ARG A 53 8.11 19.65 -0.04
N PHE A 54 8.44 18.47 -0.56
CA PHE A 54 7.47 17.46 -0.97
C PHE A 54 7.35 16.35 0.07
N PHE A 55 8.49 15.85 0.55
CA PHE A 55 8.60 14.76 1.52
C PHE A 55 8.84 15.35 2.91
N ALA A 56 7.74 15.66 3.60
CA ALA A 56 7.82 16.00 5.01
C ALA A 56 8.33 14.79 5.81
N PRO A 57 9.27 14.98 6.76
CA PRO A 57 9.67 13.91 7.67
C PRO A 57 8.44 13.38 8.42
N PRO A 58 8.24 12.05 8.48
CA PRO A 58 7.12 11.49 9.21
C PRO A 58 7.30 11.73 10.71
N THR A 59 6.21 12.02 11.40
CA THR A 59 6.20 11.97 12.87
C THR A 59 6.34 10.52 13.36
N PRO A 60 6.76 10.32 14.62
CA PRO A 60 6.83 8.98 15.19
C PRO A 60 5.50 8.24 15.06
N LEU A 61 5.54 7.05 14.45
CA LEU A 61 4.35 6.24 14.17
C LEU A 61 3.66 5.81 15.47
N ARG A 62 2.35 6.00 15.53
CA ARG A 62 1.51 5.42 16.57
C ARG A 62 0.99 4.08 16.07
N ALA A 63 1.41 3.00 16.73
CA ALA A 63 1.02 1.66 16.35
C ALA A 63 0.59 0.85 17.57
N GLN A 64 -0.43 0.02 17.40
CA GLN A 64 -0.97 -0.86 18.43
C GLN A 64 -1.09 -2.28 17.89
N LEU A 65 -0.58 -3.25 18.66
CA LEU A 65 -0.80 -4.65 18.37
C LEU A 65 -2.30 -4.98 18.57
N GLN A 66 -2.96 -5.40 17.50
CA GLN A 66 -4.37 -5.78 17.51
C GLN A 66 -4.54 -7.27 17.70
N ARG A 67 -3.77 -8.10 16.98
CA ARG A 67 -3.82 -9.57 17.07
C ARG A 67 -2.45 -10.20 16.92
N ARG A 68 -2.31 -11.38 17.52
CA ARG A 68 -1.13 -12.24 17.42
C ARG A 68 -1.57 -13.67 17.13
N HIS A 69 -0.90 -14.31 16.17
CA HIS A 69 -1.09 -15.72 15.85
C HIS A 69 0.27 -16.43 15.86
N ALA A 70 0.37 -17.55 16.55
CA ALA A 70 1.61 -18.34 16.57
C ALA A 70 1.86 -19.01 15.21
N LEU A 71 3.12 -19.03 14.79
CA LEU A 71 3.64 -19.80 13.67
C LEU A 71 4.71 -20.76 14.19
N ARG A 72 5.10 -21.75 13.38
CA ARG A 72 6.09 -22.77 13.77
C ARG A 72 7.41 -22.16 14.28
N ASP A 73 7.92 -21.13 13.59
CA ASP A 73 9.22 -20.53 13.87
C ASP A 73 9.11 -19.01 14.18
N GLY A 74 7.92 -18.56 14.57
CA GLY A 74 7.64 -17.15 14.73
C GLY A 74 6.17 -16.83 15.01
N GLU A 75 5.73 -15.69 14.53
CA GLU A 75 4.38 -15.18 14.75
C GLU A 75 3.89 -14.36 13.56
N LEU A 76 2.57 -14.31 13.40
CA LEU A 76 1.89 -13.33 12.57
C LEU A 76 1.25 -12.29 13.49
N LEU A 77 1.73 -11.06 13.38
CA LEU A 77 1.21 -9.90 14.08
C LEU A 77 0.28 -9.13 13.15
N GLU A 78 -0.87 -8.70 13.68
CA GLU A 78 -1.69 -7.68 13.05
C GLU A 78 -1.60 -6.42 13.90
N VAL A 79 -1.12 -5.34 13.27
CA VAL A 79 -0.79 -4.07 13.91
C VAL A 79 -1.62 -2.97 13.26
N GLY A 80 -2.47 -2.31 14.03
CA GLY A 80 -3.12 -1.09 13.59
C GLY A 80 -2.16 0.08 13.76
N TYR A 81 -2.14 1.02 12.81
CA TYR A 81 -1.32 2.21 12.92
C TYR A 81 -2.07 3.46 12.45
N GLU A 82 -1.67 4.61 12.99
CA GLU A 82 -2.15 5.92 12.52
C GLU A 82 -1.07 6.59 11.68
N THR A 83 -1.47 7.12 10.52
CA THR A 83 -0.60 7.93 9.67
C THR A 83 -0.91 9.42 9.82
N ASP A 84 0.15 10.21 9.85
CA ASP A 84 0.13 11.66 9.78
C ASP A 84 0.20 12.18 8.34
N PHE A 85 0.11 11.29 7.34
CA PHE A 85 0.12 11.66 5.94
C PHE A 85 -0.96 12.69 5.62
N VAL A 86 -0.53 13.79 5.03
CA VAL A 86 -1.40 14.83 4.49
C VAL A 86 -0.99 15.09 3.05
N PRO A 87 -1.90 15.03 2.06
CA PRO A 87 -1.56 15.35 0.69
C PRO A 87 -1.01 16.76 0.56
N VAL A 88 0.09 16.89 -0.16
CA VAL A 88 0.68 18.19 -0.48
C VAL A 88 -0.20 18.98 -1.47
N PHE A 89 -0.87 18.29 -2.41
CA PHE A 89 -1.79 18.94 -3.35
C PHE A 89 -3.09 19.38 -2.64
N PRO A 90 -3.41 20.69 -2.58
CA PRO A 90 -4.49 21.21 -1.75
C PRO A 90 -5.87 20.60 -2.04
N GLU A 91 -6.19 20.32 -3.30
CA GLU A 91 -7.48 19.75 -3.69
C GLU A 91 -7.62 18.28 -3.26
N ALA A 92 -6.53 17.57 -2.97
CA ALA A 92 -6.56 16.21 -2.44
C ALA A 92 -6.78 16.16 -0.92
N ARG A 93 -6.50 17.24 -0.18
CA ARG A 93 -6.68 17.26 1.30
C ARG A 93 -8.14 17.09 1.75
N ARG A 94 -9.08 17.36 0.86
CA ARG A 94 -10.53 17.26 1.12
C ARG A 94 -11.10 15.93 0.67
N ASP A 95 -10.27 15.01 0.19
CA ASP A 95 -10.73 13.70 -0.26
C ASP A 95 -11.16 12.87 0.96
N PRO A 96 -12.46 12.51 1.08
CA PRO A 96 -12.93 11.71 2.20
C PRO A 96 -12.37 10.28 2.22
N GLY A 97 -11.72 9.83 1.13
CA GLY A 97 -11.10 8.52 1.04
C GLY A 97 -9.69 8.43 1.63
N ILE A 98 -9.17 9.49 2.24
CA ILE A 98 -7.86 9.45 2.92
C ILE A 98 -8.07 8.96 4.36
N ASP A 99 -7.92 7.66 4.54
CA ASP A 99 -7.91 7.04 5.85
C ASP A 99 -6.59 7.34 6.57
N ARG A 100 -6.70 7.82 7.81
CA ARG A 100 -5.54 8.05 8.68
C ARG A 100 -5.17 6.82 9.49
N VAL A 101 -5.91 5.73 9.34
CA VAL A 101 -5.71 4.47 10.05
C VAL A 101 -5.44 3.39 9.03
N GLY A 102 -4.34 2.66 9.22
CA GLY A 102 -3.96 1.51 8.40
C GLY A 102 -3.76 0.25 9.24
N VAL A 103 -3.62 -0.88 8.56
CA VAL A 103 -3.36 -2.19 9.17
C VAL A 103 -2.14 -2.82 8.51
N ALA A 104 -1.16 -3.16 9.34
CA ALA A 104 0.00 -3.94 8.93
C ALA A 104 -0.15 -5.41 9.37
N ARG A 105 0.20 -6.34 8.49
CA ARG A 105 0.39 -7.76 8.82
C ARG A 105 1.85 -8.13 8.72
N TRP A 106 2.42 -8.54 9.83
CA TRP A 106 3.84 -8.85 9.96
C TRP A 106 4.06 -10.32 10.31
N TRP A 107 4.59 -11.07 9.35
CA TRP A 107 5.17 -12.38 9.58
C TRP A 107 6.58 -12.20 10.11
N ARG A 108 6.78 -12.52 11.38
CA ARG A 108 8.02 -12.28 12.13
C ARG A 108 8.62 -13.58 12.63
N HIS A 109 9.91 -13.80 12.40
CA HIS A 109 10.64 -14.90 13.03
C HIS A 109 11.00 -14.56 14.48
N HIS A 110 11.01 -15.56 15.36
CA HIS A 110 11.43 -15.33 16.76
C HIS A 110 12.93 -15.06 16.88
N ARG A 111 13.73 -15.68 16.02
CA ARG A 111 15.18 -15.48 16.00
C ARG A 111 15.51 -14.17 15.30
N PRO A 112 16.52 -13.43 15.76
CA PRO A 112 17.03 -12.26 15.04
C PRO A 112 17.81 -12.68 13.77
N GLY A 113 18.06 -11.72 12.89
CA GLY A 113 18.90 -11.92 11.69
C GLY A 113 18.13 -12.17 10.38
N HIS A 114 16.80 -12.09 10.41
CA HIS A 114 15.95 -12.20 9.23
C HIS A 114 15.73 -10.82 8.61
N PRO A 115 16.05 -10.59 7.32
CA PRO A 115 15.75 -9.32 6.66
C PRO A 115 14.24 -9.14 6.51
N ALA A 116 13.77 -7.90 6.54
CA ALA A 116 12.35 -7.57 6.35
C ALA A 116 12.06 -7.16 4.90
N MET A 117 11.01 -7.76 4.33
CA MET A 117 10.42 -7.36 3.05
C MET A 117 9.14 -6.55 3.33
N LEU A 118 9.14 -5.31 2.88
CA LEU A 118 8.00 -4.40 3.00
C LEU A 118 7.18 -4.42 1.71
N CYS A 119 5.92 -4.82 1.81
CA CYS A 119 5.03 -4.97 0.66
C CYS A 119 3.97 -3.88 0.67
N VAL A 120 3.95 -3.08 -0.40
CA VAL A 120 3.02 -1.99 -0.61
C VAL A 120 2.14 -2.34 -1.80
N HIS A 121 0.83 -2.35 -1.61
CA HIS A 121 -0.10 -2.70 -2.68
C HIS A 121 -0.21 -1.61 -3.76
N GLY A 122 -0.70 -2.00 -4.93
CA GLY A 122 -0.99 -1.07 -6.02
C GLY A 122 -2.34 -0.35 -5.87
N TYR A 123 -2.62 0.59 -6.78
CA TYR A 123 -3.89 1.30 -6.84
C TYR A 123 -5.09 0.34 -6.95
N GLY A 124 -6.12 0.55 -6.14
CA GLY A 124 -7.31 -0.30 -6.08
C GLY A 124 -7.11 -1.64 -5.37
N GLY A 125 -5.94 -1.86 -4.78
CA GLY A 125 -5.66 -2.96 -3.85
C GLY A 125 -6.17 -2.67 -2.44
N GLY A 126 -5.47 -3.21 -1.45
CA GLY A 126 -5.79 -2.99 -0.03
C GLY A 126 -6.70 -4.07 0.56
N HIS A 127 -6.70 -5.25 -0.03
CA HIS A 127 -7.36 -6.41 0.54
C HIS A 127 -6.30 -7.38 1.07
N LEU A 128 -6.04 -7.36 2.37
CA LEU A 128 -4.95 -8.11 3.04
C LEU A 128 -4.84 -9.59 2.63
N TRP A 129 -5.95 -10.24 2.28
CA TRP A 129 -5.93 -11.62 1.77
C TRP A 129 -5.40 -11.72 0.33
N LEU A 130 -5.82 -10.83 -0.57
CA LEU A 130 -5.30 -10.75 -1.93
C LEU A 130 -3.83 -10.35 -1.92
N GLU A 131 -3.45 -9.36 -1.12
CA GLU A 131 -2.05 -8.91 -1.03
C GLU A 131 -1.13 -10.02 -0.54
N ARG A 132 -1.56 -10.80 0.45
CA ARG A 132 -0.81 -11.97 0.93
C ARG A 132 -0.51 -12.95 -0.20
N LEU A 133 -1.46 -13.16 -1.11
CA LEU A 133 -1.30 -14.06 -2.25
C LEU A 133 -0.43 -13.43 -3.35
N ALA A 134 -0.66 -12.17 -3.69
CA ALA A 134 0.09 -11.43 -4.71
C ALA A 134 1.59 -11.36 -4.37
N PHE A 135 1.92 -11.08 -3.10
CA PHE A 135 3.29 -11.01 -2.63
C PHE A 135 3.89 -12.36 -2.22
N ASP A 136 3.14 -13.47 -2.30
CA ASP A 136 3.55 -14.81 -1.84
C ASP A 136 4.19 -14.79 -0.43
N ALA A 137 3.57 -14.04 0.50
CA ALA A 137 4.17 -13.69 1.80
C ALA A 137 4.61 -14.93 2.59
N GLY A 138 3.85 -16.02 2.51
CA GLY A 138 4.19 -17.26 3.20
C GLY A 138 5.44 -17.96 2.65
N ARG A 139 5.74 -17.83 1.35
CA ARG A 139 6.94 -18.42 0.76
C ARG A 139 8.18 -17.64 1.15
N PHE A 140 8.14 -16.31 1.09
CA PHE A 140 9.27 -15.48 1.52
C PHE A 140 9.52 -15.63 3.02
N TYR A 141 8.46 -15.73 3.83
CA TYR A 141 8.60 -16.10 5.23
C TYR A 141 9.35 -17.42 5.44
N ARG A 142 8.92 -18.50 4.78
CA ARG A 142 9.64 -19.79 4.84
C ARG A 142 11.06 -19.76 4.26
N ALA A 143 11.38 -18.79 3.41
CA ALA A 143 12.72 -18.58 2.89
C ALA A 143 13.62 -17.80 3.86
N GLY A 144 13.10 -17.43 5.04
CA GLY A 144 13.85 -16.74 6.09
C GLY A 144 13.75 -15.21 6.04
N LEU A 145 12.74 -14.65 5.38
CA LEU A 145 12.46 -13.21 5.42
C LEU A 145 11.34 -12.92 6.40
N ASP A 146 11.45 -11.85 7.17
CA ASP A 146 10.27 -11.24 7.76
C ASP A 146 9.47 -10.55 6.64
N VAL A 147 8.16 -10.64 6.69
CA VAL A 147 7.29 -10.05 5.64
C VAL A 147 6.29 -9.12 6.30
N VAL A 148 6.20 -7.88 5.82
CA VAL A 148 5.23 -6.91 6.29
C VAL A 148 4.37 -6.45 5.12
N LEU A 149 3.05 -6.66 5.22
CA LEU A 149 2.06 -6.11 4.29
C LEU A 149 1.41 -4.89 4.94
N TYR A 150 1.33 -3.77 4.22
CA TYR A 150 0.64 -2.55 4.67
C TYR A 150 -0.58 -2.29 3.80
N VAL A 151 -1.68 -1.88 4.43
CA VAL A 151 -2.96 -1.54 3.82
C VAL A 151 -3.57 -0.36 4.56
#